data_AF-A0A914WAZ7-F1
#
_entry.id   AF-A0A914WAZ7-F1
#
_cell.length_a   1.000
_cell.length_b   1.000
_cell.length_c   1.000
_cell.angle_alpha   90.00
_cell.angle_beta   90.00
_cell.angle_gamma   90.00
#
_symmetry.space_group_name_H-M   'P 1'
#
loop_
_entity.id
_entity.type
_entity.pdbx_description
1 polymer ?
#
loop_
_entity_poly.entity_id
_entity_poly.type
_entity_poly.pdbx_seq_one_letter_code
_entity_poly.pdbx_strand_id
1 'polypeptide(L)'
;MAEQKIDPMLMNFIQGETQRQKFTEQVHNLSNKCWDVCIPDRPPAKMDAKLQTCLTNCVNQMIDASNFMLQRLQQMQGGGGLS
;
A
#
# COMPACT_ATOMS: atom_id res chain seq x y z
N MET A 1 -0.46 38.77 -13.50
CA MET A 1 -0.71 37.53 -12.71
C MET A 1 0.62 37.18 -12.07
N ALA A 2 0.73 37.21 -10.74
CA ALA A 2 1.98 36.94 -10.05
C ALA A 2 2.20 35.42 -9.96
N GLU A 3 3.37 34.96 -10.38
CA GLU A 3 3.78 33.56 -10.29
C GLU A 3 3.94 33.20 -8.80
N GLN A 4 3.08 32.34 -8.27
CA GLN A 4 3.24 31.83 -6.91
C GLN A 4 4.45 30.88 -6.88
N LYS A 5 5.60 31.43 -6.51
CA LYS A 5 6.79 30.64 -6.19
C LYS A 5 6.49 29.84 -4.92
N ILE A 6 6.17 28.56 -5.07
CA ILE A 6 5.92 27.68 -3.92
C ILE A 6 7.21 27.57 -3.12
N ASP A 7 7.13 27.89 -1.83
CA ASP A 7 8.28 27.86 -0.93
C ASP A 7 8.86 26.42 -0.85
N PRO A 8 10.19 26.24 -0.98
CA PRO A 8 10.80 24.91 -1.01
C PRO A 8 10.63 24.13 0.30
N MET A 9 10.54 24.82 1.46
CA MET A 9 10.29 24.17 2.74
C MET A 9 8.85 23.64 2.79
N LEU A 10 7.89 24.43 2.30
CA LEU A 10 6.50 24.00 2.17
C LEU A 10 6.37 22.79 1.23
N MET A 11 7.07 22.78 0.09
CA MET A 11 7.06 21.63 -0.83
C MET A 11 7.60 20.37 -0.17
N ASN A 12 8.71 20.47 0.58
CA ASN A 12 9.28 19.32 1.30
C ASN A 12 8.32 18.80 2.38
N PHE A 13 7.68 19.71 3.12
CA PHE A 13 6.66 19.35 4.11
C PHE A 13 5.47 18.62 3.46
N ILE A 14 4.92 19.16 2.37
CA ILE A 14 3.80 18.53 1.64
C ILE A 14 4.19 17.14 1.14
N GLN A 15 5.40 16.97 0.61
CA GLN A 15 5.88 15.66 0.15
C GLN A 15 5.95 14.65 1.31
N GLY A 16 6.51 15.05 2.46
CA GLY A 16 6.57 14.22 3.65
C GLY A 16 5.18 13.79 4.15
N GLU A 17 4.26 14.75 4.28
CA GLU A 17 2.88 14.48 4.70
C GLU A 17 2.14 13.59 3.70
N THR A 18 2.34 13.82 2.40
CA THR A 18 1.74 13.00 1.34
C THR A 18 2.24 11.55 1.40
N GLN A 19 3.53 11.32 1.64
CA GLN A 19 4.07 9.96 1.81
C GLN A 19 3.47 9.28 3.05
N ARG A 20 3.34 10.02 4.16
CA ARG A 20 2.71 9.48 5.38
C ARG A 20 1.25 9.12 5.15
N GLN A 21 0.49 9.98 4.47
CA GLN A 21 -0.91 9.71 4.13
C GLN A 21 -1.05 8.46 3.27
N LYS A 22 -0.22 8.33 2.22
CA LYS A 22 -0.21 7.13 1.36
C LYS A 22 0.12 5.87 2.15
N PHE A 23 1.09 5.92 3.05
CA PHE A 23 1.41 4.77 3.91
C PHE A 23 0.22 4.37 4.78
N THR A 24 -0.42 5.33 5.44
CA THR A 24 -1.61 5.08 6.27
C THR A 24 -2.74 4.46 5.45
N GLU A 25 -2.99 4.98 4.25
CA GLU A 25 -3.97 4.41 3.32
C GLU A 25 -3.64 2.95 2.95
N GLN A 26 -2.38 2.64 2.65
CA GLN A 26 -1.95 1.27 2.37
C GLN A 26 -2.14 0.35 3.58
N VAL A 27 -1.82 0.80 4.79
CA VAL A 27 -2.08 0.04 6.02
C VAL A 27 -3.56 -0.28 6.15
N HIS A 28 -4.45 0.70 5.97
CA HIS A 28 -5.89 0.47 6.02
C HIS A 28 -6.37 -0.50 4.94
N ASN A 29 -5.89 -0.35 3.70
CA ASN A 29 -6.26 -1.23 2.59
C ASN A 29 -5.85 -2.68 2.84
N LEU A 30 -4.59 -2.91 3.24
CA LEU A 30 -4.09 -4.25 3.59
C LEU A 30 -4.87 -4.84 4.76
N SER A 31 -5.17 -4.02 5.78
CA SER A 31 -5.92 -4.47 6.95
C SER A 31 -7.32 -4.93 6.59
N ASN A 32 -8.06 -4.13 5.83
CA ASN A 32 -9.42 -4.47 5.39
C ASN A 32 -9.41 -5.72 4.49
N LYS A 33 -8.51 -5.77 3.51
CA LYS A 33 -8.45 -6.91 2.59
C LYS A 33 -8.08 -8.21 3.30
N CYS A 34 -7.09 -8.16 4.19
CA CYS A 34 -6.69 -9.36 4.93
C CYS A 34 -7.69 -9.74 6.01
N TRP A 35 -8.46 -8.79 6.52
CA TRP A 35 -9.62 -9.08 7.35
C TRP A 35 -10.63 -9.92 6.57
N ASP A 36 -11.06 -9.47 5.39
CA ASP A 36 -12.03 -10.19 4.54
C ASP A 36 -11.53 -11.59 4.12
N VAL A 37 -10.22 -11.76 3.93
CA VAL A 37 -9.63 -13.04 3.51
C VAL A 37 -9.51 -14.03 4.67
N CYS A 38 -9.11 -13.56 5.85
CA CYS A 38 -8.72 -14.46 6.95
C CYS A 38 -9.80 -14.61 8.02
N ILE A 39 -10.63 -13.59 8.23
CA ILE A 39 -11.58 -13.53 9.34
C ILE A 39 -12.96 -13.98 8.82
N PRO A 40 -13.55 -15.04 9.37
CA PRO A 40 -14.90 -15.44 8.99
C PRO A 40 -15.93 -14.40 9.44
N ASP A 41 -17.11 -14.41 8.80
CA ASP A 41 -18.22 -13.45 9.06
C ASP A 41 -18.55 -13.25 10.54
N ARG A 42 -18.40 -14.32 11.34
CA ARG A 42 -18.42 -14.24 12.81
C ARG A 42 -16.99 -14.36 13.35
N PRO A 43 -16.39 -13.26 13.85
CA PRO A 43 -15.07 -13.30 14.45
C PRO A 43 -15.03 -14.23 15.68
N PRO A 44 -13.95 -15.00 15.87
CA PRO A 44 -13.78 -15.80 17.07
C PRO A 44 -13.53 -14.91 18.30
N ALA A 45 -13.86 -15.42 19.49
CA ALA A 45 -13.64 -14.69 20.74
C ALA A 45 -12.16 -14.43 21.06
N LYS A 46 -11.25 -15.19 20.43
CA LYS A 46 -9.81 -15.04 20.55
C LYS A 46 -9.15 -15.26 19.19
N MET A 47 -8.07 -14.54 18.94
CA MET A 47 -7.23 -14.75 17.78
C MET A 47 -6.39 -16.01 17.99
N ASP A 48 -6.73 -17.10 17.31
CA ASP A 48 -5.97 -18.34 17.38
C ASP A 48 -4.72 -18.30 16.47
N ALA A 49 -3.83 -19.28 16.64
CA ALA A 49 -2.58 -19.35 15.88
C ALA A 49 -2.81 -19.43 14.36
N LYS A 50 -3.88 -20.11 13.92
CA LYS A 50 -4.19 -20.24 12.48
C LYS A 50 -4.55 -18.90 11.89
N LEU A 51 -5.35 -18.11 12.60
CA LEU A 51 -5.77 -16.79 12.16
C LEU A 51 -4.59 -15.82 12.12
N GLN A 52 -3.71 -15.85 13.12
CA GLN A 52 -2.46 -15.07 13.12
C GLN A 52 -1.59 -15.42 11.90
N THR A 53 -1.36 -16.71 11.65
CA THR A 53 -0.60 -17.16 10.47
C THR A 53 -1.27 -16.72 9.16
N CYS A 54 -2.59 -16.79 9.06
CA CYS A 54 -3.31 -16.32 7.88
C CYS A 54 -3.06 -14.83 7.64
N LEU A 55 -3.23 -13.99 8.66
CA LEU A 55 -3.06 -12.54 8.54
C LEU A 55 -1.63 -12.17 8.13
N THR A 56 -0.61 -12.78 8.75
CA THR A 56 0.80 -12.58 8.38
C THR A 56 1.05 -12.96 6.92
N ASN A 57 0.57 -14.13 6.49
CA ASN A 57 0.75 -14.59 5.13
C ASN A 57 -0.01 -13.72 4.12
N CYS A 58 -1.23 -13.29 4.45
CA CYS A 58 -2.02 -12.43 3.59
C CYS A 58 -1.32 -11.11 3.30
N VAL A 59 -0.80 -10.44 4.34
CA VAL A 59 -0.08 -9.17 4.18
C VAL A 59 1.17 -9.35 3.32
N ASN A 60 1.99 -10.38 3.61
CA ASN A 60 3.21 -10.66 2.84
C ASN A 60 2.89 -10.92 1.37
N GLN A 61 1.91 -11.79 1.09
CA GLN A 61 1.53 -12.15 -0.28
C GLN A 61 0.97 -10.95 -1.07
N MET A 62 0.21 -10.06 -0.43
CA MET A 62 -0.29 -8.84 -1.06
C MET A 62 0.83 -7.88 -1.44
N ILE A 63 1.82 -7.72 -0.56
CA ILE A 63 3.01 -6.89 -0.82
C ILE A 63 3.85 -7.50 -1.94
N ASP A 64 4.10 -8.81 -1.89
CA ASP A 64 4.86 -9.54 -2.91
C ASP A 64 4.19 -9.45 -4.30
N ALA A 65 2.87 -9.64 -4.36
CA ALA A 65 2.11 -9.47 -5.59
C ALA A 65 2.17 -8.03 -6.14
N SER A 66 2.07 -7.04 -5.25
CA SER A 66 2.19 -5.63 -5.63
C SER A 66 3.57 -5.31 -6.21
N ASN A 67 4.63 -5.80 -5.54
CA ASN A 67 6.00 -5.64 -6.01
C ASN A 67 6.23 -6.35 -7.36
N PHE A 68 5.70 -7.55 -7.53
CA PHE A 68 5.78 -8.28 -8.79
C PHE A 68 5.13 -7.49 -9.94
N MET A 69 3.93 -6.93 -9.72
CA MET A 69 3.26 -6.09 -10.71
C MET A 69 4.10 -4.85 -11.05
N LEU A 70 4.64 -4.15 -10.04
CA LEU A 70 5.48 -2.97 -10.24
C LEU A 70 6.75 -3.30 -11.04
N GLN A 71 7.43 -4.40 -10.71
CA GLN A 71 8.61 -4.86 -11.45
C GLN A 71 8.26 -5.16 -12.92
N ARG A 72 7.11 -5.79 -13.17
CA ARG A 72 6.65 -6.07 -14.53
C ARG A 72 6.33 -4.79 -15.30
N LEU A 73 5.66 -3.82 -14.67
CA LEU A 73 5.39 -2.51 -15.27
C LEU A 73 6.67 -1.76 -15.63
N GLN A 74 7.67 -1.76 -14.74
CA GLN A 74 8.98 -1.15 -15.00
C GLN A 74 9.72 -1.83 -16.16
N GLN A 75 9.69 -3.16 -16.24
CA GLN A 75 10.26 -3.89 -17.37
C GLN A 75 9.57 -3.54 -18.70
N MET A 76 8.25 -3.33 -18.69
CA MET A 76 7.51 -2.91 -19.88
C MET A 76 7.85 -1.47 -20.29
N GLN A 77 8.02 -0.54 -19.33
CA GLN A 77 8.45 0.82 -19.61
C GLN A 77 9.88 0.91 -20.16
N GLY A 78 10.79 0.02 -19.73
CA GLY A 78 12.15 -0.06 -20.26
C GLY A 78 12.28 -0.74 -21.64
N GLY A 79 11.22 -1.38 -22.14
CA GLY A 79 11.21 -2.18 -23.37
C GLY A 79 10.60 -1.50 -24.61
N GLY A 80 10.12 -0.26 -24.49
CA GLY A 80 9.53 0.49 -25.59
C GLY A 80 8.01 0.34 -25.69
N GLY A 81 7.30 1.47 -25.70
CA GLY A 81 5.90 1.56 -26.09
C GLY A 81 4.95 1.95 -24.97
N LEU A 82 4.88 3.26 -24.70
CA LEU A 82 3.66 4.04 -24.45
C LEU A 82 4.10 5.52 -24.35
N SER A 83 4.44 6.06 -25.52
CA SER A 83 4.27 7.48 -25.83
C SER A 83 2.86 7.68 -26.38
#